data_AF-A0A9X3SBL2-F1
#
_entry.id   AF-A0A9X3SBL2-F1
#
_cell.length_a   1.000
_cell.length_b   1.000
_cell.length_c   1.000
_cell.angle_alpha   90.00
_cell.angle_beta   90.00
_cell.angle_gamma   90.00
#
_symmetry.space_group_name_H-M   'P 1'
#
loop_
_entity.id
_entity.type
_entity.pdbx_description
1 polymer ?
#
loop_
_entity_poly.entity_id
_entity_poly.type
_entity_poly.pdbx_seq_one_letter_code
_entity_poly.pdbx_strand_id
1 'polypeptide(L)' 'MKTGARRRRATGTDGLAALSGREREIADLVALGRTNKEIAAELFLSEKTIENHMTRVFTKLGVSRRAEVATVVGQDRT' A
#
# COMPACT_ATOMS: atom_id res chain seq x y z
N MET A 1 -21.38 18.34 18.86
CA MET A 1 -20.72 18.92 17.66
C MET A 1 -19.28 19.23 18.05
N LYS A 2 -18.19 18.75 17.45
CA LYS A 2 -17.91 18.28 16.10
C LYS A 2 -16.94 17.08 16.12
N THR A 3 -17.16 16.22 15.15
CA THR A 3 -16.48 15.00 14.71
C THR A 3 -14.94 15.03 14.68
N GLY A 4 -14.35 13.97 15.26
CA GLY A 4 -13.37 13.12 14.58
C GLY A 4 -12.01 13.72 14.20
N ALA A 5 -11.10 13.78 15.17
CA ALA A 5 -9.66 13.85 14.89
C ALA A 5 -8.95 12.60 15.41
N ARG A 6 -9.33 11.41 14.93
CA ARG A 6 -8.46 10.21 15.02
C ARG A 6 -7.36 10.27 13.95
N ARG A 7 -6.60 11.37 13.88
CA ARG A 7 -5.27 11.37 13.27
C ARG A 7 -4.27 11.20 14.40
N ARG A 8 -3.80 9.96 14.57
CA ARG A 8 -2.58 9.50 15.26
C ARG A 8 -2.87 8.17 15.97
N ARG A 9 -2.81 7.09 15.22
CA ARG A 9 -2.20 5.87 15.72
C ARG A 9 -1.13 5.43 14.73
N ALA A 10 -0.09 6.26 14.63
CA ALA A 10 1.22 5.83 14.18
C ALA A 10 1.81 5.00 15.32
N THR A 11 1.62 3.69 15.28
CA THR A 11 2.30 2.74 16.16
C THR A 11 3.01 1.74 15.26
N GLY A 12 4.34 1.88 15.19
CA GLY A 12 5.23 1.02 14.41
C GLY A 12 5.91 1.81 13.29
N THR A 13 7.07 2.37 13.62
CA THR A 13 8.07 3.03 12.77
C THR A 13 7.99 2.69 11.27
N ASP A 14 7.72 3.75 10.49
CA ASP A 14 8.06 3.94 9.08
C ASP A 14 7.00 3.73 7.99
N GLY A 15 5.72 3.40 8.23
CA GLY A 15 4.65 3.55 7.20
C GLY A 15 5.07 3.23 5.74
N LEU A 16 4.91 4.17 4.80
CA LEU A 16 5.40 4.02 3.42
C LEU A 16 6.93 3.99 3.28
N ALA A 17 7.67 4.59 4.21
CA ALA A 17 9.13 4.56 4.26
C ALA A 17 9.70 3.17 4.66
N ALA A 18 8.89 2.29 5.26
CA ALA A 18 9.25 0.90 5.56
C ALA A 18 9.20 -0.02 4.31
N LEU A 19 8.57 0.46 3.23
CA LEU A 19 8.49 -0.28 1.99
C LEU A 19 9.82 -0.23 1.25
N SER A 20 10.27 -1.37 0.75
CA SER A 20 11.32 -1.40 -0.27
C SER A 20 10.86 -0.67 -1.54
N GLY A 21 11.78 -0.26 -2.39
CA GLY A 21 11.44 0.42 -3.65
C GLY A 21 10.41 -0.35 -4.49
N ARG A 22 10.53 -1.68 -4.55
CA ARG A 22 9.56 -2.52 -5.27
C ARG A 22 8.20 -2.59 -4.60
N GLU A 23 8.16 -2.66 -3.27
CA GLU A 23 6.90 -2.65 -2.52
C GLU A 23 6.20 -1.29 -2.63
N ARG A 24 6.98 -0.20 -2.66
CA ARG A 24 6.48 1.17 -2.87
C ARG A 24 5.84 1.31 -4.25
N GLU A 25 6.54 0.88 -5.29
CA GLU A 25 6.05 0.90 -6.67
C GLU A 25 4.73 0.12 -6.81
N ILE A 26 4.66 -1.08 -6.23
CA ILE A 26 3.43 -1.88 -6.22
C ILE A 26 2.31 -1.16 -5.46
N ALA A 27 2.59 -0.58 -4.28
CA ALA A 27 1.61 0.18 -3.51
C ALA A 27 1.10 1.41 -4.27
N ASP A 28 1.95 2.06 -5.05
CA ASP A 28 1.56 3.19 -5.92
C ASP A 28 0.61 2.75 -7.03
N LEU A 29 0.92 1.66 -7.73
CA LEU A 29 0.03 1.12 -8.75
C LEU A 29 -1.31 0.65 -8.18
N VAL A 30 -1.29 0.09 -6.96
CA VAL A 30 -2.51 -0.23 -6.21
C VAL A 30 -3.34 1.02 -5.95
N ALA A 31 -2.70 2.13 -5.53
CA ALA A 31 -3.38 3.39 -5.27
C ALA A 31 -3.97 4.02 -6.55
N LEU A 32 -3.39 3.73 -7.71
CA LEU A 32 -3.94 4.08 -9.03
C LEU A 32 -5.10 3.16 -9.47
N GLY A 33 -5.50 2.19 -8.65
CA GLY A 33 -6.63 1.31 -8.94
C GLY A 33 -6.30 0.13 -9.87
N ARG A 34 -5.01 -0.11 -10.18
CA ARG A 34 -4.60 -1.29 -10.96
C ARG A 34 -4.95 -2.57 -10.24
N THR A 35 -5.10 -3.67 -10.96
CA THR A 35 -5.25 -5.04 -10.43
C THR A 35 -3.90 -5.75 -10.33
N ASN A 36 -3.82 -6.87 -9.60
CA ASN A 36 -2.57 -7.65 -9.53
C ASN A 36 -2.10 -8.13 -10.91
N LYS A 37 -3.04 -8.46 -11.81
CA LYS A 37 -2.77 -8.84 -13.19
C LYS A 37 -2.16 -7.71 -14.00
N GLU A 38 -2.71 -6.51 -13.91
CA GLU A 38 -2.15 -5.34 -14.59
C GLU A 38 -0.77 -4.97 -14.05
N ILE A 39 -0.60 -4.99 -12.73
CA ILE A 39 0.69 -4.74 -12.07
C ILE A 39 1.71 -5.79 -12.49
N ALA A 40 1.32 -7.06 -12.53
CA ALA A 40 2.17 -8.15 -12.99
C ALA A 40 2.64 -7.92 -14.43
N ALA A 41 1.73 -7.52 -15.33
CA ALA A 41 2.06 -7.20 -16.71
C ALA A 41 2.97 -5.98 -16.84
N GLU A 42 2.67 -4.89 -16.13
CA GLU A 42 3.45 -3.63 -16.17
C GLU A 42 4.86 -3.84 -15.64
N LEU A 43 5.00 -4.68 -14.62
CA LEU A 43 6.25 -4.91 -13.94
C LEU A 43 6.99 -6.17 -14.37
N PHE A 44 6.50 -6.84 -15.42
CA PHE A 44 7.03 -8.10 -16.00
C PHE A 44 7.23 -9.22 -14.96
N LEU A 45 6.25 -9.40 -14.08
CA LEU A 45 6.24 -10.42 -13.02
C LEU A 45 5.03 -11.35 -13.14
N SER A 46 5.04 -12.44 -12.39
CA SER A 46 3.84 -13.27 -12.20
C SER A 46 2.87 -12.62 -11.22
N GLU A 47 1.57 -12.87 -11.39
CA GLU A 47 0.55 -12.45 -10.41
C GLU A 47 0.87 -12.98 -9.01
N LYS A 48 1.41 -14.20 -8.91
CA LYS A 48 1.82 -14.81 -7.64
C LYS A 48 2.93 -14.03 -6.94
N THR A 49 3.87 -13.49 -7.71
CA THR A 49 4.93 -12.62 -7.17
C THR A 49 4.32 -11.33 -6.62
N ILE A 50 3.36 -10.73 -7.33
CA ILE A 50 2.64 -9.53 -6.85
C ILE A 50 1.86 -9.82 -5.57
N GLU A 51 1.16 -10.96 -5.47
CA GLU A 51 0.46 -11.38 -4.24
C GLU A 51 1.41 -11.48 -3.04
N ASN A 52 2.60 -12.04 -3.25
CA ASN A 52 3.62 -12.16 -2.19
C ASN A 52 4.12 -10.77 -1.75
N HIS A 53 4.36 -9.86 -2.69
CA HIS A 53 4.70 -8.48 -2.35
C HIS A 53 3.55 -7.77 -1.63
N MET A 54 2.30 -7.95 -2.07
CA MET A 54 1.12 -7.37 -1.43
C MET A 54 0.96 -7.82 0.02
N THR A 55 1.24 -9.10 0.31
CA THR A 55 1.25 -9.62 1.69
C THR A 55 2.25 -8.84 2.55
N ARG A 56 3.48 -8.62 2.05
CA ARG A 56 4.51 -7.85 2.76
C ARG A 56 4.12 -6.39 2.93
N VAL A 57 3.54 -5.77 1.90
CA VAL A 57 3.01 -4.40 1.95
C VAL A 57 1.95 -4.27 3.03
N PHE A 58 0.98 -5.20 3.09
CA PHE A 58 -0.05 -5.22 4.11
C PHE A 58 0.53 -5.32 5.53
N THR A 59 1.48 -6.23 5.74
CA THR A 59 2.16 -6.37 7.02
C THR A 59 2.92 -5.11 7.41
N LYS A 60 3.68 -4.52 6.48
CA LYS A 60 4.49 -3.31 6.75
C LYS A 60 3.66 -2.06 6.98
N LEU A 61 2.55 -1.90 6.25
CA LEU A 61 1.63 -0.78 6.42
C LEU A 61 0.63 -0.99 7.56
N GLY A 62 0.55 -2.20 8.13
CA GLY A 62 -0.42 -2.54 9.17
C GLY A 62 -1.87 -2.50 8.69
N VAL A 63 -2.10 -2.80 7.41
CA VAL A 63 -3.44 -2.77 6.78
C VAL A 63 -3.87 -4.16 6.34
N SER A 64 -5.18 -4.39 6.25
CA SER A 64 -5.72 -5.70 5.87
C SER A 64 -6.38 -5.70 4.49
N ARG A 65 -6.59 -4.53 3.89
CA ARG A 65 -7.31 -4.39 2.61
C ARG A 65 -6.54 -3.55 1.62
N ARG A 66 -6.70 -3.90 0.34
CA ARG A 66 -6.17 -3.14 -0.81
C ARG A 66 -6.58 -1.66 -0.77
N ALA A 67 -7.84 -1.37 -0.46
CA ALA A 67 -8.34 0.00 -0.40
C ALA A 67 -7.67 0.83 0.72
N GLU A 68 -7.26 0.18 1.80
CA GLU A 68 -6.53 0.82 2.90
C GLU A 68 -5.11 1.21 2.44
N VAL A 69 -4.45 0.38 1.61
CA VAL A 69 -3.17 0.75 0.95
C VAL A 69 -3.32 2.00 0.11
N ALA A 70 -4.34 2.06 -0.74
CA ALA A 70 -4.61 3.24 -1.58
C ALA A 70 -4.85 4.50 -0.74
N THR A 71 -5.55 4.37 0.39
CA THR A 71 -5.78 5.46 1.33
C THR A 71 -4.45 5.95 1.93
N VAL A 72 -3.61 5.03 2.44
CA VAL A 72 -2.32 5.36 3.05
C VAL A 72 -1.39 6.04 2.05
N VAL A 73 -1.27 5.50 0.83
CA VAL A 73 -0.50 6.08 -0.27
C VAL A 73 -1.02 7.47 -0.66
N GLY A 74 -2.34 7.64 -0.72
CA GLY A 74 -2.96 8.92 -1.04
C GLY A 74 -2.70 10.00 0.02
N GLN A 75 -2.60 9.62 1.31
CA GLN A 75 -2.34 10.57 2.40
C GLN A 75 -0.91 11.14 2.37
N ASP A 76 0.05 10.40 1.82
CA ASP A 76 1.47 10.81 1.69
C ASP A 76 1.69 11.92 0.68
N ARG A 77 0.76 12.11 -0.26
CA ARG A 77 0.81 13.15 -1.30
C ARG A 77 0.20 14.49 -0.87
N THR A 78 -0.36 14.58 0.34
CA THR A 78 -0.98 15.79 0.92
C THR A 78 -0.25 16.27 2.15
#